data_AF-A0A939YVW4-F1
#
_entry.id   AF-A0A939YVW4-F1
#
_cell.length_a   1.000
_cell.length_b   1.000
_cell.length_c   1.000
_cell.angle_alpha   90.00
_cell.angle_beta   90.00
_cell.angle_gamma   90.00
#
_symmetry.space_group_name_H-M   'P 1'
#
loop_
_entity.id
_entity.type
_entity.pdbx_description
1 polymer ?
#
loop_
_entity_poly.entity_id
_entity_poly.type
_entity_poly.pdbx_seq_one_letter_code
_entity_poly.pdbx_strand_id
1 'polypeptide(L)'
;MSMELLAPAGGPEALIAAIQNGADAVYLGAQMLNARAGAGNFDRDALKWAADYAHERGARVHVTVNTMVKESEGALLEQVAEQIAFAGVDAAIVQDLGVAGALRAMLPSLQLHASTQMAIHNRQGVRFAREAGFDRVVLAREMTYEEIADCAREDIELEAFAHGALCVSCSGQCLFSSLVGGRSGNRGQCAQPCRLPYRLEGAVKASGYLLSPRDLWSLDHLADLERAGVCSLKIEGRLKRPEYVAAVTRVYREALDLMETYGEYEPDDEAREALLQIFNRGGFTQGYGPGVVDAELMSRAKPNHAGAPVGEMTAPGAVRLTRDVAAADALAFRDGGGAEYPVRGVSGAVG
;
A
#
# COMPACT_ATOMS: atom_id res chain seq x y z
N MET A 1 6.68 -18.07 -14.01
CA MET A 1 6.84 -17.90 -12.55
C MET A 1 5.72 -16.97 -12.13
N SER A 2 4.87 -17.37 -11.19
CA SER A 2 3.88 -16.45 -10.60
C SER A 2 4.61 -15.26 -9.96
N MET A 3 4.00 -14.07 -10.04
CA MET A 3 4.44 -12.91 -9.27
C MET A 3 4.35 -13.21 -7.76
N GLU A 4 5.31 -12.71 -6.99
CA GLU A 4 5.29 -12.72 -5.52
C GLU A 4 4.20 -11.77 -5.00
N LEU A 5 3.43 -12.17 -4.00
CA LEU A 5 2.52 -11.29 -3.27
C LEU A 5 3.13 -10.82 -1.94
N LEU A 6 3.53 -9.55 -1.88
CA LEU A 6 4.09 -8.90 -0.69
C LEU A 6 3.00 -8.16 0.10
N ALA A 7 2.66 -8.68 1.28
CA ALA A 7 1.60 -8.13 2.14
C ALA A 7 2.13 -7.31 3.33
N PRO A 8 1.38 -6.31 3.81
CA PRO A 8 1.81 -5.46 4.93
C PRO A 8 1.58 -6.14 6.29
N ALA A 9 2.58 -6.06 7.18
CA ALA A 9 2.45 -6.44 8.57
C ALA A 9 2.70 -5.22 9.49
N GLY A 10 1.61 -4.71 10.07
CA GLY A 10 1.64 -3.62 11.06
C GLY A 10 1.94 -4.09 12.49
N GLY A 11 1.73 -5.38 12.76
CA GLY A 11 1.89 -6.07 14.04
C GLY A 11 1.62 -7.58 13.87
N PRO A 12 1.71 -8.38 14.95
CA PRO A 12 1.61 -9.84 14.89
C PRO A 12 0.33 -10.37 14.23
N GLU A 13 -0.83 -9.79 14.53
CA GLU A 13 -2.11 -10.25 14.00
C GLU A 13 -2.23 -9.99 12.50
N ALA A 14 -1.70 -8.86 12.03
CA ALA A 14 -1.66 -8.54 10.61
C ALA A 14 -0.69 -9.45 9.84
N LEU A 15 0.43 -9.84 10.46
CA LEU A 15 1.37 -10.81 9.88
C LEU A 15 0.71 -12.19 9.72
N ILE A 16 0.02 -12.67 10.77
CA ILE A 16 -0.74 -13.92 10.71
C ILE A 16 -1.79 -13.82 9.61
N ALA A 17 -2.56 -12.73 9.57
CA ALA A 17 -3.59 -12.50 8.56
C ALA A 17 -3.03 -12.54 7.13
N ALA A 18 -1.90 -11.88 6.87
CA ALA A 18 -1.25 -11.92 5.56
C ALA A 18 -0.88 -13.35 5.14
N ILE A 19 -0.11 -14.05 5.97
CA ILE A 19 0.44 -15.36 5.61
C ILE A 19 -0.67 -16.41 5.49
N GLN A 20 -1.64 -16.41 6.39
CA GLN A 20 -2.77 -17.34 6.35
C GLN A 20 -3.72 -17.10 5.16
N ASN A 21 -3.62 -15.95 4.49
CA ASN A 21 -4.39 -15.64 3.28
C ASN A 21 -3.52 -15.66 2.02
N GLY A 22 -2.31 -16.24 2.08
CA GLY A 22 -1.51 -16.58 0.89
C GLY A 22 -0.48 -15.53 0.47
N ALA A 23 0.01 -14.69 1.39
CA ALA A 23 1.18 -13.87 1.12
C ALA A 23 2.45 -14.72 0.97
N ASP A 24 3.19 -14.53 -0.11
CA ASP A 24 4.52 -15.14 -0.33
C ASP A 24 5.60 -14.45 0.51
N ALA A 25 5.38 -13.18 0.83
CA ALA A 25 6.26 -12.40 1.69
C ALA A 25 5.45 -11.37 2.49
N VAL A 26 6.00 -10.95 3.63
CA VAL A 26 5.47 -9.85 4.42
C VAL A 26 6.50 -8.74 4.59
N TYR A 27 6.04 -7.49 4.58
CA TYR A 27 6.89 -6.35 4.97
C TYR A 27 6.42 -5.69 6.26
N LEU A 28 7.38 -5.46 7.17
CA LEU A 28 7.15 -4.92 8.51
C LEU A 28 8.21 -3.89 8.90
N GLY A 29 8.01 -3.20 10.02
CA GLY A 29 8.99 -2.28 10.58
C GLY A 29 9.51 -2.79 11.91
N ALA A 30 10.83 -2.64 12.13
CA ALA A 30 11.39 -2.64 13.47
C ALA A 30 10.86 -1.44 14.27
N GLN A 31 11.16 -1.35 15.57
CA GLN A 31 10.69 -0.23 16.41
C GLN A 31 11.14 1.16 15.90
N MET A 32 12.26 1.23 15.19
CA MET A 32 12.86 2.49 14.72
C MET A 32 13.16 2.47 13.21
N LEU A 33 13.56 3.62 12.66
CA LEU A 33 14.07 3.81 11.29
C LEU A 33 13.12 3.40 10.14
N ASN A 34 11.80 3.42 10.35
CA ASN A 34 10.82 3.06 9.33
C ASN A 34 9.72 4.13 9.11
N ALA A 35 9.19 4.17 7.89
CA ALA A 35 8.25 5.21 7.44
C ALA A 35 6.81 5.09 8.00
N ARG A 36 6.60 4.27 9.05
CA ARG A 36 5.31 4.08 9.73
C ARG A 36 5.51 3.98 11.24
N ALA A 37 5.97 5.07 11.85
CA ALA A 37 6.21 5.14 13.30
C ALA A 37 4.94 4.85 14.15
N GLY A 38 3.74 5.02 13.60
CA GLY A 38 2.48 4.72 14.28
C GLY A 38 1.94 3.29 14.11
N ALA A 39 2.66 2.39 13.41
CA ALA A 39 2.32 0.97 13.40
C ALA A 39 2.75 0.31 14.73
N GLY A 40 2.20 -0.87 15.06
CA GLY A 40 2.61 -1.63 16.25
C GLY A 40 4.11 -1.88 16.27
N ASN A 41 4.68 -2.18 15.09
CA ASN A 41 6.09 -2.51 14.87
C ASN A 41 6.56 -3.71 15.70
N PHE A 42 7.75 -4.22 15.39
CA PHE A 42 8.30 -5.42 16.02
C PHE A 42 9.57 -5.05 16.79
N ASP A 43 9.61 -5.42 18.07
CA ASP A 43 10.86 -5.44 18.82
C ASP A 43 11.73 -6.63 18.40
N ARG A 44 12.89 -6.79 19.03
CA ARG A 44 13.86 -7.83 18.68
C ARG A 44 13.26 -9.24 18.72
N ASP A 45 12.51 -9.58 19.77
CA ASP A 45 11.99 -10.94 19.97
C ASP A 45 10.73 -11.17 19.13
N ALA A 46 9.90 -10.14 18.98
CA ALA A 46 8.76 -10.16 18.07
C ALA A 46 9.22 -10.28 16.60
N LEU A 47 10.34 -9.65 16.22
CA LEU A 47 10.91 -9.77 14.87
C LEU A 47 11.43 -11.20 14.62
N LYS A 48 12.09 -11.81 15.62
CA LYS A 48 12.51 -13.22 15.55
C LYS A 48 11.30 -14.14 15.40
N TRP A 49 10.27 -13.96 16.21
CA TRP A 49 9.02 -14.72 16.11
C TRP A 49 8.37 -14.56 14.74
N ALA A 50 8.34 -13.34 14.19
CA ALA A 50 7.77 -13.04 12.89
C ALA A 50 8.50 -13.80 11.76
N ALA A 51 9.83 -13.81 11.79
CA ALA A 51 10.65 -14.55 10.86
C ALA A 51 10.41 -16.06 10.97
N ASP A 52 10.46 -16.61 12.19
CA ASP A 52 10.22 -18.05 12.41
C ASP A 52 8.84 -18.47 11.91
N TYR A 53 7.79 -17.73 12.28
CA TYR A 53 6.42 -18.02 11.87
C TYR A 53 6.27 -18.00 10.34
N ALA A 54 6.92 -17.05 9.66
CA ALA A 54 6.87 -16.91 8.22
C ALA A 54 7.63 -18.03 7.51
N HIS A 55 8.87 -18.30 7.92
CA HIS A 55 9.72 -19.32 7.32
C HIS A 55 9.15 -20.74 7.49
N GLU A 56 8.54 -21.04 8.64
CA GLU A 56 7.80 -22.29 8.86
C GLU A 56 6.68 -22.52 7.83
N ARG A 57 6.18 -21.44 7.21
CA ARG A 57 5.07 -21.44 6.24
C ARG A 57 5.54 -21.12 4.83
N GLY A 58 6.86 -21.07 4.59
CA GLY A 58 7.45 -20.78 3.28
C GLY A 58 7.38 -19.32 2.85
N ALA A 59 6.98 -18.40 3.75
CA ALA A 59 6.91 -16.97 3.46
C ALA A 59 8.20 -16.25 3.87
N ARG A 60 8.58 -15.21 3.14
CA ARG A 60 9.73 -14.35 3.45
C ARG A 60 9.34 -13.14 4.31
N VAL A 61 10.31 -12.57 5.02
CA VAL A 61 10.16 -11.34 5.81
C VAL A 61 11.08 -10.26 5.30
N HIS A 62 10.50 -9.12 4.94
CA HIS A 62 11.22 -7.91 4.52
C HIS A 62 11.07 -6.82 5.58
N VAL A 63 12.17 -6.33 6.15
CA VAL A 63 12.13 -5.25 7.14
C VAL A 63 12.30 -3.89 6.46
N THR A 64 11.50 -2.91 6.85
CA THR A 64 11.66 -1.54 6.35
C THR A 64 12.67 -0.78 7.21
N VAL A 65 13.75 -0.31 6.59
CA VAL A 65 14.75 0.63 7.15
C VAL A 65 14.81 1.85 6.21
N ASN A 66 13.64 2.40 5.90
CA ASN A 66 13.41 3.30 4.78
C ASN A 66 13.24 4.77 5.16
N THR A 67 13.69 5.19 6.35
CA THR A 67 13.75 6.61 6.69
C THR A 67 15.14 7.18 6.51
N MET A 68 15.22 8.49 6.23
CA MET A 68 16.49 9.23 6.29
C MET A 68 17.06 9.20 7.71
N VAL A 69 18.36 8.90 7.85
CA VAL A 69 19.06 8.77 9.13
C VAL A 69 20.01 9.96 9.31
N LYS A 70 20.05 10.55 10.52
CA LYS A 70 21.04 11.59 10.85
C LYS A 70 22.33 10.92 11.31
N GLU A 71 23.45 11.62 11.15
CA GLU A 71 24.75 11.13 11.64
C GLU A 71 24.73 10.72 13.11
N SER A 72 24.05 11.49 13.96
CA SER A 72 23.88 11.19 15.40
C SER A 72 23.06 9.93 15.70
N GLU A 73 22.40 9.35 14.70
CA GLU A 73 21.54 8.17 14.81
C GLU A 73 22.27 6.89 14.34
N GLY A 74 23.57 6.95 14.01
CA GLY A 74 24.35 5.80 13.52
C GLY A 74 24.32 4.59 14.46
N ALA A 75 24.40 4.79 15.78
CA ALA A 75 24.30 3.70 16.76
C ALA A 75 22.94 2.98 16.73
N LEU A 76 21.86 3.67 16.33
CA LEU A 76 20.55 3.03 16.16
C LEU A 76 20.55 2.11 14.94
N LEU A 77 21.29 2.46 13.88
CA LEU A 77 21.41 1.61 12.71
C LEU A 77 22.12 0.30 13.04
N GLU A 78 23.20 0.35 13.83
CA GLU A 78 23.91 -0.85 14.31
C GLU A 78 22.98 -1.77 15.11
N GLN A 79 22.18 -1.21 16.02
CA GLN A 79 21.18 -1.96 16.79
C GLN A 79 20.14 -2.62 15.89
N VAL A 80 19.62 -1.90 14.90
CA VAL A 80 18.66 -2.46 13.93
C VAL A 80 19.33 -3.57 13.12
N ALA A 81 20.58 -3.40 12.68
CA ALA A 81 21.31 -4.44 11.95
C ALA A 81 21.49 -5.72 12.79
N GLU A 82 21.81 -5.60 14.08
CA GLU A 82 21.88 -6.74 14.99
C GLU A 82 20.53 -7.47 15.13
N GLN A 83 19.43 -6.72 15.24
CA GLN A 83 18.08 -7.30 15.30
C GLN A 83 17.72 -8.06 14.01
N ILE A 84 18.05 -7.49 12.85
CA ILE A 84 17.85 -8.10 11.54
C ILE A 84 18.61 -9.42 11.44
N ALA A 85 19.89 -9.41 11.81
CA ALA A 85 20.74 -10.60 11.81
C ALA A 85 20.23 -11.68 12.76
N PHE A 86 19.86 -11.28 13.99
CA PHE A 86 19.35 -12.18 15.00
C PHE A 86 18.03 -12.85 14.56
N ALA A 87 17.14 -12.08 13.95
CA ALA A 87 15.85 -12.57 13.49
C ALA A 87 15.96 -13.46 12.25
N GLY A 88 16.99 -13.30 11.42
CA GLY A 88 17.12 -14.00 10.15
C GLY A 88 16.24 -13.42 9.05
N VAL A 89 16.02 -12.10 9.05
CA VAL A 89 15.22 -11.41 8.02
C VAL A 89 15.84 -11.58 6.64
N ASP A 90 15.01 -11.77 5.61
CA ASP A 90 15.45 -12.07 4.23
C ASP A 90 15.96 -10.82 3.49
N ALA A 91 15.28 -9.68 3.66
CA ALA A 91 15.63 -8.43 2.97
C ALA A 91 15.36 -7.18 3.80
N ALA A 92 16.11 -6.11 3.53
CA ALA A 92 15.82 -4.77 4.01
C ALA A 92 15.36 -3.84 2.88
N ILE A 93 14.23 -3.16 3.09
CA ILE A 93 13.72 -2.11 2.21
C ILE A 93 14.30 -0.77 2.66
N VAL A 94 15.19 -0.17 1.87
CA VAL A 94 16.06 0.94 2.27
C VAL A 94 15.90 2.14 1.32
N GLN A 95 15.99 3.36 1.86
CA GLN A 95 15.99 4.60 1.06
C GLN A 95 17.37 5.27 1.05
N ASP A 96 18.00 5.38 2.21
CA ASP A 96 19.21 6.16 2.42
C ASP A 96 20.44 5.38 1.92
N LEU A 97 21.24 5.99 1.03
CA LEU A 97 22.41 5.32 0.42
C LEU A 97 23.52 5.02 1.45
N GLY A 98 23.66 5.86 2.48
CA GLY A 98 24.60 5.61 3.57
C GLY A 98 24.16 4.40 4.39
N VAL A 99 22.86 4.31 4.68
CA VAL A 99 22.26 3.13 5.35
C VAL A 99 22.44 1.87 4.50
N ALA A 100 22.17 1.94 3.19
CA ALA A 100 22.35 0.80 2.28
C ALA A 100 23.82 0.31 2.28
N GLY A 101 24.77 1.25 2.17
CA GLY A 101 26.20 0.95 2.25
C GLY A 101 26.61 0.30 3.58
N ALA A 102 26.12 0.85 4.70
CA ALA A 102 26.41 0.33 6.03
C ALA A 102 25.79 -1.05 6.27
N LEU A 103 24.52 -1.27 5.91
CA LEU A 103 23.86 -2.57 6.04
C LEU A 103 24.57 -3.64 5.23
N ARG A 104 24.97 -3.34 3.99
CA ARG A 104 25.74 -4.28 3.17
C ARG A 104 27.10 -4.63 3.78
N ALA A 105 27.77 -3.67 4.42
CA ALA A 105 29.05 -3.92 5.08
C ALA A 105 28.89 -4.78 6.35
N MET A 106 27.83 -4.54 7.13
CA MET A 106 27.55 -5.29 8.36
C MET A 106 26.93 -6.67 8.10
N LEU A 107 26.06 -6.77 7.09
CA LEU A 107 25.23 -7.94 6.77
C LEU A 107 25.34 -8.30 5.28
N PRO A 108 26.47 -8.85 4.80
CA PRO A 108 26.70 -9.06 3.36
C PRO A 108 25.74 -10.02 2.67
N SER A 109 25.05 -10.88 3.42
CA SER A 109 24.06 -11.83 2.90
C SER A 109 22.62 -11.29 2.88
N LEU A 110 22.37 -10.12 3.48
CA LEU A 110 21.05 -9.52 3.51
C LEU A 110 20.72 -8.87 2.15
N GLN A 111 19.59 -9.24 1.56
CA GLN A 111 19.13 -8.59 0.33
C GLN A 111 18.70 -7.16 0.61
N LEU A 112 19.00 -6.26 -0.32
CA LEU A 112 18.63 -4.85 -0.23
C LEU A 112 17.62 -4.50 -1.32
N HIS A 113 16.44 -4.06 -0.90
CA HIS A 113 15.38 -3.60 -1.79
C HIS A 113 15.35 -2.07 -1.78
N ALA A 114 15.49 -1.44 -2.95
CA ALA A 114 15.38 0.00 -3.09
C ALA A 114 13.93 0.43 -2.82
N SER A 115 13.73 1.20 -1.75
CA SER A 115 12.43 1.70 -1.33
C SER A 115 11.84 2.63 -2.39
N THR A 116 10.53 2.60 -2.58
CA THR A 116 9.78 3.62 -3.35
C THR A 116 10.05 5.05 -2.88
N GLN A 117 10.59 5.22 -1.65
CA GLN A 117 11.03 6.54 -1.21
C GLN A 117 12.27 7.08 -1.92
N MET A 118 13.00 6.25 -2.68
CA MET A 118 14.10 6.67 -3.56
C MET A 118 13.61 7.33 -4.85
N ALA A 119 12.29 7.33 -5.11
CA ALA A 119 11.68 7.96 -6.28
C ALA A 119 12.22 7.43 -7.63
N ILE A 120 12.56 6.14 -7.70
CA ILE A 120 13.03 5.53 -8.95
C ILE A 120 11.84 5.34 -9.88
N HIS A 121 11.84 6.09 -10.99
CA HIS A 121 10.71 6.20 -11.92
C HIS A 121 11.13 6.07 -13.40
N ASN A 122 12.34 5.57 -13.66
CA ASN A 122 12.86 5.37 -15.00
C ASN A 122 14.00 4.34 -15.00
N ARG A 123 14.36 3.88 -16.19
CA ARG A 123 15.37 2.85 -16.41
C ARG A 123 16.76 3.24 -15.88
N GLN A 124 17.15 4.51 -15.99
CA GLN A 124 18.43 5.00 -15.49
C GLN A 124 18.51 4.91 -13.96
N GLY A 125 17.41 5.22 -13.26
CA GLY A 125 17.30 5.05 -11.82
C GLY A 125 17.36 3.59 -11.39
N VAL A 126 16.73 2.68 -12.14
CA VAL A 126 16.82 1.23 -11.91
C VAL A 126 18.24 0.73 -12.13
N ARG A 127 18.91 1.15 -13.21
CA ARG A 127 20.33 0.85 -13.45
C ARG A 127 21.21 1.32 -12.31
N PHE A 128 21.00 2.55 -11.82
CA PHE A 128 21.73 3.09 -10.68
C PHE A 128 21.54 2.22 -9.43
N ALA A 129 20.31 1.79 -9.13
CA ALA A 129 20.05 0.91 -8.00
C ALA A 129 20.78 -0.44 -8.14
N ARG A 130 20.76 -1.06 -9.32
CA ARG A 130 21.52 -2.28 -9.60
C ARG A 130 23.02 -2.08 -9.39
N GLU A 131 23.59 -1.02 -9.95
CA GLU A 131 25.03 -0.69 -9.79
C GLU A 131 25.39 -0.35 -8.34
N ALA A 132 24.45 0.23 -7.59
CA ALA A 132 24.59 0.45 -6.16
C ALA A 132 24.46 -0.85 -5.33
N GLY A 133 24.12 -1.98 -5.95
CA GLY A 133 24.04 -3.32 -5.36
C GLY A 133 22.75 -3.59 -4.59
N PHE A 134 21.63 -3.01 -5.04
CA PHE A 134 20.30 -3.45 -4.64
C PHE A 134 19.90 -4.69 -5.46
N ASP A 135 19.12 -5.58 -4.85
CA ASP A 135 18.61 -6.82 -5.45
C ASP A 135 17.24 -6.61 -6.11
N ARG A 136 16.47 -5.62 -5.63
CA ARG A 136 15.12 -5.30 -6.09
C ARG A 136 14.85 -3.81 -6.05
N VAL A 137 14.04 -3.31 -6.98
CA VAL A 137 13.55 -1.93 -6.98
C VAL A 137 12.04 -1.88 -6.79
N VAL A 138 11.60 -1.24 -5.70
CA VAL A 138 10.19 -0.88 -5.52
C VAL A 138 9.93 0.43 -6.26
N LEU A 139 9.29 0.34 -7.41
CA LEU A 139 9.12 1.46 -8.34
C LEU A 139 8.24 2.58 -7.75
N ALA A 140 8.41 3.78 -8.31
CA ALA A 140 7.48 4.87 -8.08
C ALA A 140 6.06 4.50 -8.54
N ARG A 141 5.04 5.05 -7.88
CA ARG A 141 3.62 4.71 -8.15
C ARG A 141 3.02 5.49 -9.31
N GLU A 142 3.74 6.51 -9.75
CA GLU A 142 3.40 7.44 -10.82
C GLU A 142 4.06 7.02 -12.16
N MET A 143 3.97 5.74 -12.50
CA MET A 143 4.53 5.17 -13.74
C MET A 143 3.46 4.45 -14.55
N THR A 144 3.55 4.57 -15.87
CA THR A 144 2.78 3.77 -16.83
C THR A 144 3.36 2.37 -16.97
N TYR A 145 2.57 1.41 -17.48
CA TYR A 145 3.07 0.06 -17.76
C TYR A 145 4.17 0.05 -18.81
N GLU A 146 4.16 0.99 -19.77
CA GLU A 146 5.24 1.14 -20.76
C GLU A 146 6.56 1.57 -20.11
N GLU A 147 6.52 2.53 -19.18
CA GLU A 147 7.71 2.98 -18.44
C GLU A 147 8.26 1.87 -17.53
N ILE A 148 7.38 1.08 -16.90
CA ILE A 148 7.76 -0.09 -16.11
C ILE A 148 8.43 -1.14 -17.01
N ALA A 149 7.88 -1.40 -18.20
CA ALA A 149 8.47 -2.33 -19.16
C ALA A 149 9.85 -1.88 -19.68
N ASP A 150 10.10 -0.58 -19.84
CA ASP A 150 11.45 -0.09 -20.16
C ASP A 150 12.42 -0.31 -19.00
N CYS A 151 11.97 -0.15 -17.76
CA CYS A 151 12.77 -0.44 -16.56
C CYS A 151 13.15 -1.92 -16.45
N ALA A 152 12.25 -2.83 -16.83
CA ALA A 152 12.47 -4.28 -16.80
C ALA A 152 13.58 -4.78 -17.75
N ARG A 153 14.12 -3.90 -18.59
CA ARG A 153 15.30 -4.19 -19.44
C ARG A 153 16.60 -4.19 -18.65
N GLU A 154 16.61 -3.73 -17.41
CA GLU A 154 17.74 -3.89 -16.51
C GLU A 154 17.58 -5.19 -15.70
N ASP A 155 18.66 -5.96 -15.60
CA ASP A 155 18.70 -7.23 -14.89
C ASP A 155 18.65 -7.04 -13.36
N ILE A 156 17.46 -6.74 -12.83
CA ILE A 156 17.14 -6.56 -11.40
C ILE A 156 15.63 -6.77 -11.18
N GLU A 157 15.24 -7.29 -10.01
CA GLU A 157 13.83 -7.51 -9.68
C GLU A 157 13.05 -6.18 -9.59
N LEU A 158 11.81 -6.18 -10.09
CA LEU A 158 10.90 -5.03 -10.01
C LEU A 158 9.67 -5.36 -9.16
N GLU A 159 9.39 -4.47 -8.22
CA GLU A 159 8.21 -4.52 -7.35
C GLU A 159 7.33 -3.30 -7.59
N ALA A 160 6.02 -3.51 -7.75
CA ALA A 160 5.04 -2.45 -7.95
C ALA A 160 3.92 -2.52 -6.90
N PHE A 161 3.39 -1.36 -6.52
CA PHE A 161 2.19 -1.34 -5.68
C PHE A 161 0.98 -1.80 -6.49
N ALA A 162 0.21 -2.71 -5.91
CA ALA A 162 -0.99 -3.28 -6.54
C ALA A 162 -2.29 -2.76 -5.91
N HIS A 163 -2.26 -2.44 -4.61
CA HIS A 163 -3.45 -2.04 -3.87
C HIS A 163 -3.16 -1.02 -2.78
N GLY A 164 -4.14 -0.16 -2.48
CA GLY A 164 -4.18 0.66 -1.27
C GLY A 164 -3.81 2.13 -1.48
N ALA A 165 -3.41 2.82 -0.41
CA ALA A 165 -3.36 4.28 -0.41
C ALA A 165 -2.30 4.89 -1.36
N LEU A 166 -2.72 5.80 -2.24
CA LEU A 166 -1.82 6.62 -3.06
C LEU A 166 -1.42 7.93 -2.35
N CYS A 167 -0.23 8.43 -2.71
CA CYS A 167 0.23 9.78 -2.40
C CYS A 167 -0.15 10.75 -3.53
N VAL A 168 -0.35 12.02 -3.19
CA VAL A 168 -0.65 13.09 -4.18
C VAL A 168 0.62 13.71 -4.79
N SER A 169 1.78 13.46 -4.19
CA SER A 169 3.08 13.97 -4.60
C SER A 169 3.93 12.82 -5.11
N CYS A 170 5.00 13.14 -5.86
CA CYS A 170 6.00 12.16 -6.27
C CYS A 170 6.45 11.29 -5.08
N SER A 171 6.52 9.99 -5.33
CA SER A 171 6.80 8.97 -4.34
C SER A 171 8.13 9.26 -3.62
N GLY A 172 8.10 9.27 -2.28
CA GLY A 172 9.29 9.56 -1.46
C GLY A 172 9.69 11.02 -1.32
N GLN A 173 9.10 11.94 -2.10
CA GLN A 173 9.56 13.34 -2.17
C GLN A 173 8.61 14.33 -1.49
N CYS A 174 7.67 13.85 -0.68
CA CYS A 174 6.66 14.70 -0.05
C CYS A 174 7.20 15.46 1.17
N LEU A 175 7.45 16.76 1.02
CA LEU A 175 7.81 17.67 2.11
C LEU A 175 6.60 18.34 2.77
N PHE A 176 5.39 18.13 2.21
CA PHE A 176 4.19 18.88 2.58
C PHE A 176 3.83 18.77 4.07
N SER A 177 3.90 17.55 4.62
CA SER A 177 3.63 17.30 6.04
C SER A 177 4.61 18.04 6.96
N SER A 178 5.88 18.15 6.54
CA SER A 178 6.90 18.85 7.32
C SER A 178 6.68 20.35 7.30
N LEU A 179 6.34 20.90 6.12
CA LEU A 179 6.11 22.32 5.93
C LEU A 179 4.88 22.83 6.69
N VAL A 180 3.79 22.05 6.69
CA VAL A 180 2.53 22.48 7.30
C VAL A 180 2.48 22.19 8.81
N GLY A 181 3.02 21.05 9.25
CA GLY A 181 2.80 20.55 10.61
C GLY A 181 4.05 20.10 11.36
N GLY A 182 5.25 20.37 10.85
CA GLY A 182 6.52 20.01 11.50
C GLY A 182 6.80 18.50 11.56
N ARG A 183 5.95 17.66 10.98
CA ARG A 183 6.07 16.19 10.99
C ARG A 183 6.55 15.69 9.63
N SER A 184 7.70 15.03 9.58
CA SER A 184 8.27 14.57 8.31
C SER A 184 7.61 13.28 7.81
N GLY A 185 6.98 13.35 6.63
CA GLY A 185 6.44 12.18 5.94
C GLY A 185 7.52 11.16 5.58
N ASN A 186 8.71 11.64 5.20
CA ASN A 186 9.87 10.82 4.81
C ASN A 186 10.62 10.22 6.01
N ARG A 187 10.22 10.58 7.24
CA ARG A 187 10.68 9.95 8.49
C ARG A 187 9.54 9.26 9.25
N GLY A 188 8.50 8.85 8.51
CA GLY A 188 7.42 8.02 9.02
C GLY A 188 6.40 8.70 9.91
N GLN A 189 6.39 10.02 9.94
CA GLN A 189 5.49 10.82 10.78
C GLN A 189 4.42 11.55 9.97
N CYS A 190 4.17 11.17 8.72
CA CYS A 190 3.21 11.83 7.83
C CYS A 190 1.87 12.14 8.54
N ALA A 191 1.50 13.43 8.59
CA ALA A 191 0.25 13.89 9.18
C ALA A 191 -0.92 13.88 8.16
N GLN A 192 -0.67 13.37 6.95
CA GLN A 192 -1.64 13.27 5.87
C GLN A 192 -2.32 14.61 5.50
N PRO A 193 -1.58 15.74 5.33
CA PRO A 193 -2.19 17.03 5.01
C PRO A 193 -3.02 16.98 3.72
N CYS A 194 -2.62 16.17 2.74
CA CYS A 194 -3.37 15.96 1.50
C CYS A 194 -4.80 15.40 1.71
N ARG A 195 -5.11 14.88 2.90
CA ARG A 195 -6.43 14.37 3.29
C ARG A 195 -7.30 15.42 3.98
N LEU A 196 -6.84 16.65 4.12
CA LEU A 196 -7.60 17.77 4.68
C LEU A 196 -8.52 18.42 3.63
N PRO A 197 -9.58 19.12 4.05
CA PRO A 197 -10.39 19.93 3.14
C PRO A 197 -9.62 21.19 2.69
N TYR A 198 -9.74 21.50 1.42
CA TYR A 198 -9.15 22.68 0.77
C TYR A 198 -10.21 23.50 0.06
N ARG A 199 -9.91 24.78 -0.15
CA ARG A 199 -10.66 25.68 -1.03
C ARG A 199 -9.69 26.27 -2.06
N LEU A 200 -10.00 26.07 -3.33
CA LEU A 200 -9.30 26.69 -4.46
C LEU A 200 -10.01 27.99 -4.81
N GLU A 201 -9.26 29.09 -4.71
CA GLU A 201 -9.68 30.42 -5.12
C GLU A 201 -9.04 30.77 -6.47
N GLY A 202 -9.76 31.45 -7.36
CA GLY A 202 -9.27 31.85 -8.68
C GLY A 202 -10.32 31.73 -9.78
N ALA A 203 -9.86 31.58 -11.03
CA ALA A 203 -10.73 31.40 -12.20
C ALA A 203 -11.58 30.13 -12.10
N VAL A 204 -11.03 29.07 -11.49
CA VAL A 204 -11.76 27.86 -11.12
C VAL A 204 -11.95 27.85 -9.61
N LYS A 205 -13.20 27.80 -9.17
CA LYS A 205 -13.56 27.68 -7.75
C LYS A 205 -13.90 26.23 -7.44
N ALA A 206 -13.25 25.68 -6.42
CA ALA A 206 -13.53 24.33 -5.94
C ALA A 206 -13.32 24.24 -4.43
N SER A 207 -14.03 23.33 -3.78
CA SER A 207 -13.85 23.04 -2.36
C SER A 207 -14.05 21.56 -2.07
N GLY A 208 -13.42 21.06 -1.02
CA GLY A 208 -13.49 19.66 -0.60
C GLY A 208 -12.10 19.05 -0.46
N TYR A 209 -11.98 17.75 -0.60
CA TYR A 209 -10.73 17.01 -0.43
C TYR A 209 -9.91 16.99 -1.72
N LEU A 210 -9.53 18.17 -2.20
CA LEU A 210 -8.99 18.39 -3.55
C LEU A 210 -7.66 17.65 -3.84
N LEU A 211 -6.93 17.26 -2.78
CA LEU A 211 -5.62 16.62 -2.86
C LEU A 211 -5.64 15.17 -2.36
N SER A 212 -6.82 14.57 -2.19
CA SER A 212 -6.99 13.26 -1.53
C SER A 212 -7.12 12.16 -2.58
N PRO A 213 -6.09 11.33 -2.85
CA PRO A 213 -6.20 10.29 -3.87
C PRO A 213 -7.16 9.16 -3.48
N ARG A 214 -7.82 8.54 -4.44
CA ARG A 214 -8.49 7.24 -4.27
C ARG A 214 -7.45 6.17 -3.92
N ASP A 215 -7.92 5.02 -3.47
CA ASP A 215 -7.02 3.87 -3.25
C ASP A 215 -6.74 3.22 -4.61
N LEU A 216 -5.50 2.82 -4.82
CA LEU A 216 -5.07 2.05 -5.98
C LEU A 216 -5.74 0.68 -5.96
N TRP A 217 -6.14 0.24 -7.14
CA TRP A 217 -6.57 -1.10 -7.45
C TRP A 217 -5.98 -1.47 -8.79
N SER A 218 -5.20 -2.53 -8.84
CA SER A 218 -4.63 -3.07 -10.07
C SER A 218 -5.18 -4.44 -10.44
N LEU A 219 -6.26 -4.90 -9.80
CA LEU A 219 -6.75 -6.27 -9.97
C LEU A 219 -7.19 -6.56 -11.43
N ASP A 220 -7.70 -5.54 -12.14
CA ASP A 220 -8.04 -5.63 -13.57
C ASP A 220 -6.79 -5.65 -14.49
N HIS A 221 -5.61 -5.35 -13.94
CA HIS A 221 -4.38 -5.09 -14.69
C HIS A 221 -3.19 -5.95 -14.22
N LEU A 222 -3.46 -7.07 -13.55
CA LEU A 222 -2.41 -7.97 -13.10
C LEU A 222 -1.59 -8.52 -14.29
N ALA A 223 -2.26 -8.87 -15.38
CA ALA A 223 -1.59 -9.34 -16.60
C ALA A 223 -0.75 -8.24 -17.27
N ASP A 224 -1.15 -6.97 -17.17
CA ASP A 224 -0.35 -5.84 -17.66
C ASP A 224 0.93 -5.67 -16.82
N LEU A 225 0.82 -5.79 -15.50
CA LEU A 225 1.96 -5.71 -14.59
C LEU A 225 2.96 -6.85 -14.83
N GLU A 226 2.47 -8.08 -14.98
CA GLU A 226 3.32 -9.23 -15.30
C GLU A 226 4.05 -9.04 -16.63
N ARG A 227 3.33 -8.62 -17.69
CA ARG A 227 3.93 -8.32 -19.00
C ARG A 227 4.94 -7.17 -18.94
N ALA A 228 4.73 -6.20 -18.06
CA ALA A 228 5.67 -5.11 -17.84
C ALA A 228 6.93 -5.54 -17.08
N GLY A 229 7.04 -6.81 -16.66
CA GLY A 229 8.22 -7.36 -15.99
C GLY A 229 8.22 -7.18 -14.48
N VAL A 230 7.08 -6.88 -13.87
CA VAL A 230 6.94 -6.86 -12.41
C VAL A 230 6.95 -8.30 -11.90
N CYS A 231 7.80 -8.59 -10.91
CA CYS A 231 7.90 -9.91 -10.29
C CYS A 231 7.38 -9.94 -8.85
N SER A 232 7.08 -8.79 -8.24
CA SER A 232 6.46 -8.70 -6.92
C SER A 232 5.38 -7.61 -6.86
N LEU A 233 4.22 -7.97 -6.32
CA LEU A 233 3.08 -7.09 -6.09
C LEU A 233 2.99 -6.71 -4.62
N LYS A 234 3.05 -5.41 -4.35
CA LYS A 234 3.00 -4.87 -2.99
C LYS A 234 1.62 -4.33 -2.64
N ILE A 235 1.04 -4.82 -1.56
CA ILE A 235 -0.19 -4.26 -0.97
C ILE A 235 0.19 -3.16 0.05
N GLU A 236 -0.29 -1.93 -0.12
CA GLU A 236 -0.15 -0.89 0.91
C GLU A 236 -1.18 -1.07 2.02
N GLY A 237 -0.71 -1.16 3.26
CA GLY A 237 -1.63 -1.30 4.39
C GLY A 237 -1.03 -1.48 5.77
N ARG A 238 0.24 -1.10 6.03
CA ARG A 238 0.86 -1.35 7.36
C ARG A 238 0.15 -0.70 8.55
N LEU A 239 -0.69 0.32 8.34
CA LEU A 239 -1.52 0.96 9.37
C LEU A 239 -2.98 0.46 9.37
N LYS A 240 -3.30 -0.53 8.54
CA LYS A 240 -4.63 -1.11 8.45
C LYS A 240 -4.80 -2.20 9.48
N ARG A 241 -6.06 -2.51 9.78
CA ARG A 241 -6.39 -3.61 10.68
C ARG A 241 -6.11 -4.96 10.02
N PRO A 242 -5.91 -6.04 10.80
CA PRO A 242 -5.68 -7.39 10.26
C PRO A 242 -6.75 -7.85 9.26
N GLU A 243 -8.01 -7.44 9.42
CA GLU A 243 -9.10 -7.85 8.52
C GLU A 243 -8.92 -7.27 7.10
N TYR A 244 -8.37 -6.06 7.00
CA TYR A 244 -7.98 -5.49 5.70
C TYR A 244 -6.86 -6.30 5.05
N VAL A 245 -5.85 -6.66 5.83
CA VAL A 245 -4.73 -7.46 5.32
C VAL A 245 -5.23 -8.81 4.83
N ALA A 246 -6.04 -9.51 5.63
CA ALA A 246 -6.63 -10.79 5.25
C ALA A 246 -7.46 -10.69 3.95
N ALA A 247 -8.40 -9.74 3.87
CA ALA A 247 -9.30 -9.62 2.74
C ALA A 247 -8.55 -9.26 1.45
N VAL A 248 -7.66 -8.27 1.50
CA VAL A 248 -6.92 -7.83 0.31
C VAL A 248 -5.94 -8.91 -0.14
N THR A 249 -5.18 -9.51 0.79
CA THR A 249 -4.23 -10.57 0.44
C THR A 249 -4.94 -11.78 -0.18
N ARG A 250 -6.07 -12.22 0.39
CA ARG A 250 -6.84 -13.35 -0.16
C ARG A 250 -7.29 -13.10 -1.59
N VAL A 251 -7.92 -11.95 -1.85
CA VAL A 251 -8.43 -11.61 -3.19
C VAL A 251 -7.28 -11.57 -4.22
N TYR A 252 -6.14 -10.99 -3.86
CA TYR A 252 -4.98 -10.97 -4.77
C TYR A 252 -4.34 -12.34 -4.94
N ARG A 253 -4.28 -13.19 -3.91
CA ARG A 253 -3.77 -14.56 -4.02
C ARG A 253 -4.64 -15.39 -4.95
N GLU A 254 -5.96 -15.35 -4.76
CA GLU A 254 -6.92 -16.04 -5.63
C GLU A 254 -6.77 -15.58 -7.08
N ALA A 255 -6.66 -14.26 -7.31
CA ALA A 255 -6.42 -13.71 -8.63
C ALA A 255 -5.11 -14.24 -9.27
N LEU A 256 -4.02 -14.28 -8.51
CA LEU A 256 -2.72 -14.78 -9.00
C LEU A 256 -2.77 -16.29 -9.28
N ASP A 257 -3.42 -17.09 -8.43
CA ASP A 257 -3.60 -18.54 -8.63
C ASP A 257 -4.41 -18.84 -9.90
N LEU A 258 -5.48 -18.07 -10.12
CA LEU A 258 -6.32 -18.19 -11.31
C LEU A 258 -5.55 -17.78 -12.56
N MET A 259 -4.78 -16.69 -12.52
CA MET A 259 -3.91 -16.29 -13.62
C MET A 259 -2.86 -17.34 -13.94
N GLU A 260 -2.21 -17.94 -12.93
CA GLU A 260 -1.23 -19.00 -13.16
C GLU A 260 -1.87 -20.25 -13.78
N THR A 261 -3.11 -20.56 -13.40
CA THR A 261 -3.83 -21.74 -13.89
C THR A 261 -4.41 -21.54 -15.30
N TYR A 262 -4.98 -20.37 -15.58
CA TYR A 262 -5.77 -20.11 -16.78
C TYR A 262 -5.13 -19.12 -17.77
N GLY A 263 -4.06 -18.43 -17.37
CA GLY A 263 -3.35 -17.42 -18.16
C GLY A 263 -3.99 -16.02 -18.13
N GLU A 264 -5.19 -15.91 -17.59
CA GLU A 264 -5.93 -14.65 -17.44
C GLU A 264 -6.78 -14.67 -16.16
N TYR A 265 -7.14 -13.47 -15.68
CA TYR A 265 -8.06 -13.30 -14.57
C TYR A 265 -8.86 -12.03 -14.80
N GLU A 266 -10.17 -12.13 -14.61
CA GLU A 266 -11.08 -11.00 -14.57
C GLU A 266 -11.73 -10.96 -13.18
N PRO A 267 -11.65 -9.84 -12.45
CA PRO A 267 -12.27 -9.76 -11.13
C PRO A 267 -13.78 -9.83 -11.21
N ASP A 268 -14.36 -10.81 -10.53
CA ASP A 268 -15.81 -10.92 -10.36
C ASP A 268 -16.36 -9.86 -9.39
N ASP A 269 -17.69 -9.78 -9.33
CA ASP A 269 -18.40 -8.83 -8.48
C ASP A 269 -18.16 -9.10 -6.98
N GLU A 270 -17.89 -10.35 -6.59
CA GLU A 270 -17.63 -10.72 -5.20
C GLU A 270 -16.28 -10.17 -4.72
N ALA A 271 -15.21 -10.33 -5.52
CA ALA A 271 -13.90 -9.74 -5.24
C ALA A 271 -13.97 -8.20 -5.19
N ARG A 272 -14.69 -7.58 -6.12
CA ARG A 272 -14.98 -6.13 -6.14
C ARG A 272 -15.68 -5.68 -4.89
N GLU A 273 -16.72 -6.39 -4.49
CA GLU A 273 -17.47 -6.07 -3.30
C GLU A 273 -16.62 -6.22 -2.03
N ALA A 274 -15.91 -7.34 -1.86
CA ALA A 274 -15.08 -7.60 -0.68
C ALA A 274 -14.06 -6.47 -0.45
N LEU A 275 -13.40 -6.01 -1.52
CA LEU A 275 -12.43 -4.93 -1.47
C LEU A 275 -13.10 -3.55 -1.22
N LEU A 276 -14.25 -3.28 -1.83
CA LEU A 276 -15.01 -2.05 -1.55
C LEU A 276 -15.47 -1.99 -0.10
N GLN A 277 -15.96 -3.11 0.45
CA GLN A 277 -16.44 -3.20 1.83
C GLN A 277 -15.32 -3.04 2.85
N ILE A 278 -14.13 -3.59 2.60
CA ILE A 278 -13.07 -3.57 3.61
C ILE A 278 -12.41 -2.19 3.75
N PHE A 279 -12.08 -1.53 2.64
CA PHE A 279 -11.64 -0.13 2.63
C PHE A 279 -11.52 0.45 1.21
N ASN A 280 -12.04 1.66 1.00
CA ASN A 280 -11.81 2.45 -0.22
C ASN A 280 -12.04 3.94 0.08
N ARG A 281 -11.50 4.84 -0.75
CA ARG A 281 -11.70 6.30 -0.60
C ARG A 281 -12.47 6.86 -1.80
N GLY A 282 -13.79 6.84 -1.71
CA GLY A 282 -14.66 7.29 -2.81
C GLY A 282 -14.48 6.43 -4.07
N GLY A 283 -14.35 5.13 -3.87
CA GLY A 283 -13.99 4.15 -4.89
C GLY A 283 -12.49 3.95 -5.02
N PHE A 284 -12.13 3.27 -6.10
CA PHE A 284 -10.75 2.98 -6.48
C PHE A 284 -10.31 3.81 -7.67
N THR A 285 -9.01 3.77 -7.95
CA THR A 285 -8.39 4.24 -9.19
C THR A 285 -7.42 3.19 -9.70
N GLN A 286 -7.25 3.13 -11.02
CA GLN A 286 -6.24 2.28 -11.67
C GLN A 286 -4.82 2.87 -11.57
N GLY A 287 -4.67 4.05 -10.96
CA GLY A 287 -3.37 4.70 -10.78
C GLY A 287 -2.84 5.26 -12.10
N TYR A 288 -1.54 5.20 -12.33
CA TYR A 288 -0.90 5.76 -13.52
C TYR A 288 -0.62 4.73 -14.61
N GLY A 289 -0.72 3.43 -14.29
CA GLY A 289 -0.35 2.30 -15.15
C GLY A 289 -0.94 2.37 -16.55
N PRO A 290 -2.28 2.49 -16.70
CA PRO A 290 -2.93 2.54 -18.02
C PRO A 290 -2.73 3.85 -18.81
N GLY A 291 -2.12 4.89 -18.23
CA GLY A 291 -2.05 6.24 -18.81
C GLY A 291 -3.26 7.10 -18.43
N VAL A 292 -3.14 7.87 -17.34
CA VAL A 292 -4.30 8.49 -16.65
C VAL A 292 -4.28 10.03 -16.63
N VAL A 293 -5.49 10.59 -16.52
CA VAL A 293 -5.81 11.99 -16.27
C VAL A 293 -5.94 12.25 -14.76
N ASP A 294 -5.08 13.11 -14.21
CA ASP A 294 -4.93 13.37 -12.76
C ASP A 294 -6.24 13.64 -11.98
N ALA A 295 -7.28 14.15 -12.64
CA ALA A 295 -8.55 14.48 -12.00
C ALA A 295 -9.28 13.24 -11.45
N GLU A 296 -9.15 12.08 -12.11
CA GLU A 296 -9.82 10.83 -11.74
C GLU A 296 -9.14 10.11 -10.57
N LEU A 297 -7.88 10.46 -10.31
CA LEU A 297 -7.11 9.93 -9.18
C LEU A 297 -7.65 10.42 -7.84
N MET A 298 -8.43 11.52 -7.80
CA MET A 298 -8.81 12.19 -6.55
C MET A 298 -10.22 11.81 -6.08
N SER A 299 -10.35 11.64 -4.78
CA SER A 299 -11.60 11.53 -4.03
C SER A 299 -11.94 12.87 -3.39
N ARG A 300 -12.67 13.71 -4.14
CA ARG A 300 -12.95 15.09 -3.74
C ARG A 300 -14.02 15.19 -2.64
N ALA A 301 -14.88 14.19 -2.54
CA ALA A 301 -15.98 14.17 -1.56
C ALA A 301 -15.54 13.68 -0.18
N LYS A 302 -14.57 12.76 -0.09
CA LYS A 302 -14.24 12.09 1.18
C LYS A 302 -12.78 11.58 1.24
N PRO A 303 -12.09 11.65 2.39
CA PRO A 303 -10.70 11.19 2.53
C PRO A 303 -10.55 9.82 3.22
N ASN A 304 -11.65 9.25 3.74
CA ASN A 304 -11.71 8.01 4.52
C ASN A 304 -12.71 7.02 3.90
N HIS A 305 -12.93 5.89 4.59
CA HIS A 305 -13.69 4.76 4.07
C HIS A 305 -15.08 5.16 3.56
N ALA A 306 -15.37 4.84 2.29
CA ALA A 306 -16.68 5.11 1.68
C ALA A 306 -17.62 3.89 1.66
N GLY A 307 -17.24 2.72 2.18
CA GLY A 307 -18.10 1.53 2.12
C GLY A 307 -18.48 1.15 0.69
N ALA A 308 -19.51 0.32 0.58
CA ALA A 308 -20.06 -0.11 -0.69
C ALA A 308 -21.52 0.40 -0.85
N PRO A 309 -21.96 0.79 -2.06
CA PRO A 309 -23.30 1.33 -2.30
C PRO A 309 -24.38 0.24 -2.24
N VAL A 310 -25.30 0.29 -1.25
CA VAL A 310 -26.36 -0.73 -1.05
C VAL A 310 -27.72 -0.39 -1.65
N GLY A 311 -27.88 0.81 -2.20
CA GLY A 311 -29.14 1.26 -2.75
C GLY A 311 -29.20 2.76 -3.01
N GLU A 312 -30.37 3.23 -3.41
CA GLU A 312 -30.62 4.63 -3.74
C GLU A 312 -31.74 5.20 -2.86
N MET A 313 -31.62 6.47 -2.49
CA MET A 313 -32.69 7.18 -1.83
C MET A 313 -33.81 7.47 -2.83
N THR A 314 -35.02 6.97 -2.55
CA THR A 314 -36.21 7.22 -3.39
C THR A 314 -37.03 8.41 -2.89
N ALA A 315 -36.96 8.69 -1.57
CA ALA A 315 -37.53 9.85 -0.92
C ALA A 315 -36.74 10.16 0.37
N PRO A 316 -36.93 11.33 1.01
CA PRO A 316 -36.33 11.60 2.32
C PRO A 316 -36.67 10.50 3.34
N GLY A 317 -35.65 9.78 3.81
CA GLY A 317 -35.81 8.66 4.75
C GLY A 317 -36.28 7.34 4.15
N ALA A 318 -36.44 7.23 2.82
CA ALA A 318 -36.80 6.01 2.12
C ALA A 318 -35.72 5.58 1.13
N VAL A 319 -35.40 4.28 1.14
CA VAL A 319 -34.33 3.69 0.34
C VAL A 319 -34.89 2.52 -0.45
N ARG A 320 -34.52 2.45 -1.72
CA ARG A 320 -34.60 1.20 -2.46
C ARG A 320 -33.25 0.52 -2.38
N LEU A 321 -33.21 -0.60 -1.67
CA LEU A 321 -32.03 -1.46 -1.66
C LEU A 321 -31.87 -2.11 -3.04
N THR A 322 -30.65 -2.15 -3.53
CA THR A 322 -30.27 -2.87 -4.75
C THR A 322 -29.58 -4.19 -4.43
N ARG A 323 -29.38 -4.48 -3.14
CA ARG A 323 -28.79 -5.72 -2.61
C ARG A 323 -29.18 -5.91 -1.15
N ASP A 324 -28.97 -7.13 -0.66
CA ASP A 324 -29.25 -7.48 0.72
C ASP A 324 -28.31 -6.75 1.69
N VAL A 325 -28.84 -6.47 2.88
CA VAL A 325 -28.09 -5.90 4.01
C VAL A 325 -28.33 -6.75 5.25
N ALA A 326 -27.27 -6.98 6.03
CA ALA A 326 -27.35 -7.73 7.28
C ALA A 326 -27.72 -6.80 8.45
N ALA A 327 -28.31 -7.37 9.50
CA ALA A 327 -28.69 -6.62 10.70
C ALA A 327 -27.50 -5.93 11.41
N ALA A 328 -26.28 -6.44 11.21
CA ALA A 328 -25.06 -5.88 11.79
C ALA A 328 -24.41 -4.80 10.91
N ASP A 329 -24.94 -4.52 9.72
CA ASP A 329 -24.34 -3.56 8.80
C ASP A 329 -24.52 -2.12 9.28
N ALA A 330 -23.44 -1.36 9.17
CA ALA A 330 -23.47 0.08 9.41
C ALA A 330 -23.87 0.82 8.12
N LEU A 331 -25.10 1.33 8.08
CA LEU A 331 -25.62 2.10 6.94
C LEU A 331 -25.51 3.61 7.17
N ALA A 332 -25.21 4.35 6.10
CA ALA A 332 -25.21 5.81 6.11
C ALA A 332 -25.79 6.38 4.81
N PHE A 333 -26.61 7.42 4.91
CA PHE A 333 -27.04 8.21 3.77
C PHE A 333 -25.96 9.18 3.35
N ARG A 334 -25.89 9.43 2.03
CA ARG A 334 -25.02 10.44 1.44
C ARG A 334 -25.83 11.38 0.58
N ASP A 335 -25.64 12.67 0.79
CA ASP A 335 -26.12 13.69 -0.13
C ASP A 335 -25.09 13.95 -1.25
N GLY A 336 -25.50 14.70 -2.27
CA GLY A 336 -24.61 15.10 -3.38
C GLY A 336 -23.45 16.01 -2.95
N GLY A 337 -23.45 16.52 -1.72
CA GLY A 337 -22.37 17.31 -1.12
C GLY A 337 -21.37 16.47 -0.32
N GLY A 338 -21.61 15.15 -0.17
CA GLY A 338 -20.75 14.22 0.56
C GLY A 338 -20.99 14.19 2.07
N ALA A 339 -22.04 14.83 2.59
CA ALA A 339 -22.38 14.71 4.00
C ALA A 339 -22.95 13.32 4.30
N GLU A 340 -22.56 12.75 5.44
CA GLU A 340 -22.99 11.43 5.88
C GLU A 340 -23.93 11.48 7.07
N TYR A 341 -25.05 10.75 6.95
CA TYR A 341 -26.04 10.64 8.01
C TYR A 341 -26.19 9.16 8.38
N PRO A 342 -25.69 8.72 9.55
CA PRO A 342 -25.80 7.33 9.96
C PRO A 342 -27.26 6.95 10.17
N VAL A 343 -27.64 5.77 9.69
CA VAL A 343 -28.99 5.22 9.85
C VAL A 343 -29.13 4.67 11.27
N ARG A 344 -30.11 5.17 12.04
CA ARG A 344 -30.31 4.81 13.46
C ARG A 344 -31.44 3.80 13.69
N GLY A 345 -31.84 3.08 12.66
CA GLY A 345 -32.89 2.07 12.70
C GLY A 345 -33.42 1.80 11.30
N VAL A 346 -33.72 0.54 11.00
CA VAL A 346 -34.30 0.12 9.73
C VAL A 346 -35.66 -0.51 10.05
N SER A 347 -36.72 0.01 9.45
CA SER A 347 -38.06 -0.58 9.50
C SER A 347 -38.58 -0.69 8.07
N GLY A 348 -38.85 -1.90 7.61
CA GLY A 348 -39.33 -2.14 6.25
C GLY A 348 -39.68 -3.62 6.03
N ALA A 349 -40.58 -3.89 5.09
CA ALA A 349 -40.87 -5.23 4.62
C ALA A 349 -39.93 -5.57 3.45
N VAL A 350 -39.35 -6.76 3.46
CA VAL A 350 -38.65 -7.33 2.29
C VAL A 350 -39.73 -7.58 1.23
N GLY A 351 -39.59 -6.94 0.07
CA GLY A 351 -40.53 -7.02 -1.05
C GLY A 351 -39.99 -7.88 -2.17
#